data_AF-A0A4Q1BTG6-F1
#
_entry.id   AF-A0A4Q1BTG6-F1
#
_cell.length_a   1.000
_cell.length_b   1.000
_cell.length_c   1.000
_cell.angle_alpha   90.00
_cell.angle_beta   90.00
_cell.angle_gamma   90.00
#
_symmetry.space_group_name_H-M   'P 1'
#
loop_
_entity.id
_entity.type
_entity.pdbx_description
1 polymer ?
#
loop_
_entity_poly.entity_id
_entity_poly.type
_entity_poly.pdbx_seq_one_letter_code
_entity_poly.pdbx_strand_id
1 'polypeptide(L)'
;MVACKNRVDGGFGPYTSPPLPHTLTTCFDDVLLEPLGGWLFLLFFVVSSITMKRVRKRQLERLENPIPLIDSHHNQSKPSLTHRIFLSHGGTYPRTRIFLLYLTTFILIALLAMHALEIARLSTNHNGVGSLPSLFFPLLVVLGSLYLPFHAWGMTTRNKVRLHGVIWTLGTVVWAVWMCITVGVKLWSYSVVKRFLGTEGYDGIDSQYKYSDRLIDNIVIICLYWSFILVYPRLIYLEYNKLNWLAFA
;
A
#
# COMPACT_ATOMS: atom_id res chain seq x y z
N MET A 1 4.71 -25.88 6.60
CA MET A 1 5.09 -24.77 5.69
C MET A 1 5.80 -25.39 4.50
N VAL A 2 5.16 -25.36 3.34
CA VAL A 2 5.55 -26.09 2.11
C VAL A 2 5.85 -25.04 1.01
N ALA A 3 6.67 -24.02 1.32
CA ALA A 3 6.90 -22.89 0.40
C ALA A 3 7.91 -23.19 -0.72
N CYS A 4 8.71 -24.27 -0.66
CA CYS A 4 9.72 -24.60 -1.70
C CYS A 4 9.73 -26.09 -2.09
N LYS A 5 8.59 -26.80 -2.00
CA LYS A 5 8.58 -28.28 -2.11
C LYS A 5 8.56 -28.83 -3.54
N ASN A 6 8.33 -28.00 -4.56
CA ASN A 6 8.45 -28.41 -5.97
C ASN A 6 9.77 -27.96 -6.60
N ARG A 7 10.84 -28.08 -5.81
CA ARG A 7 12.14 -28.44 -6.38
C ARG A 7 12.12 -29.95 -6.60
N VAL A 8 12.72 -30.43 -7.69
CA VAL A 8 12.86 -31.86 -8.02
C VAL A 8 13.50 -32.68 -6.87
N ASP A 9 14.11 -31.98 -5.93
CA ASP A 9 14.98 -32.44 -4.85
C ASP A 9 14.34 -32.35 -3.45
N GLY A 10 13.09 -31.89 -3.31
CA GLY A 10 12.27 -32.02 -2.09
C GLY A 10 12.75 -31.29 -0.81
N GLY A 11 13.75 -30.41 -0.89
CA GLY A 11 14.40 -29.79 0.27
C GLY A 11 14.06 -28.32 0.57
N PHE A 12 14.21 -27.93 1.85
CA PHE A 12 14.01 -26.57 2.39
C PHE A 12 15.31 -25.77 2.63
N GLY A 13 16.43 -26.19 2.03
CA GLY A 13 17.75 -25.61 2.29
C GLY A 13 18.30 -24.73 1.15
N PRO A 14 19.25 -23.83 1.45
CA PRO A 14 20.08 -23.19 0.43
C PRO A 14 20.93 -24.27 -0.25
N TYR A 15 20.74 -24.45 -1.57
CA TYR A 15 21.51 -25.43 -2.32
C TYR A 15 22.61 -24.72 -3.09
N THR A 16 23.85 -24.92 -2.65
CA THR A 16 25.05 -24.76 -3.48
C THR A 16 25.45 -26.15 -3.97
N SER A 17 24.80 -26.68 -5.00
CA SER A 17 25.42 -27.76 -5.77
C SER A 17 26.13 -27.17 -6.98
N PRO A 18 27.43 -27.41 -7.13
CA PRO A 18 28.10 -27.21 -8.40
C PRO A 18 27.39 -28.04 -9.48
N PRO A 19 27.12 -27.49 -10.69
CA PRO A 19 27.74 -26.28 -11.23
C PRO A 19 26.84 -25.04 -11.27
N LEU A 20 25.62 -25.04 -10.71
CA LEU A 20 24.68 -23.91 -10.87
C LEU A 20 24.32 -23.21 -9.55
N PRO A 21 25.04 -22.13 -9.19
CA PRO A 21 24.80 -21.35 -7.97
C PRO A 21 23.60 -20.37 -8.05
N HIS A 22 22.81 -20.37 -9.13
CA HIS A 22 21.86 -19.26 -9.42
C HIS A 22 20.36 -19.57 -9.25
N THR A 23 19.99 -20.78 -8.84
CA THR A 23 18.59 -21.15 -8.52
C THR A 23 18.14 -20.69 -7.12
N LEU A 24 19.03 -20.04 -6.35
CA LEU A 24 18.78 -19.53 -5.00
C LEU A 24 17.98 -18.21 -4.97
N THR A 25 17.97 -17.42 -6.03
CA THR A 25 17.44 -16.04 -5.98
C THR A 25 15.91 -15.98 -5.96
N THR A 26 15.23 -16.80 -6.74
CA THR A 26 13.78 -16.67 -6.94
C THR A 26 12.95 -17.02 -5.69
N CYS A 27 13.34 -18.06 -4.94
CA CYS A 27 12.65 -18.41 -3.70
C CYS A 27 12.90 -17.41 -2.58
N PHE A 28 14.08 -16.79 -2.52
CA PHE A 28 14.38 -15.76 -1.52
C PHE A 28 13.52 -14.50 -1.76
N ASP A 29 13.40 -14.09 -3.02
CA ASP A 29 12.63 -12.91 -3.41
C ASP A 29 11.13 -13.08 -3.05
N ASP A 30 10.54 -14.21 -3.42
CA ASP A 30 9.09 -14.49 -3.21
C ASP A 30 8.74 -14.75 -1.73
N VAL A 31 9.66 -15.34 -0.94
CA VAL A 31 9.39 -15.75 0.46
C VAL A 31 9.79 -14.70 1.48
N LEU A 32 10.85 -13.94 1.22
CA LEU A 32 11.39 -12.99 2.19
C LEU A 32 11.22 -11.56 1.72
N LEU A 33 11.65 -11.23 0.50
CA LEU A 33 11.74 -9.83 0.06
C LEU A 33 10.36 -9.20 -0.16
N GLU A 34 9.47 -9.90 -0.84
CA GLU A 34 8.10 -9.44 -1.13
C GLU A 34 7.24 -9.30 0.16
N PRO A 35 7.15 -10.32 1.04
CA PRO A 35 6.36 -10.21 2.26
C PRO A 35 6.91 -9.17 3.24
N LEU A 36 8.24 -9.00 3.30
CA LEU A 36 8.87 -8.05 4.22
C LEU A 36 8.34 -6.64 4.01
N GLY A 37 8.19 -6.20 2.76
CA GLY A 37 7.61 -4.90 2.44
C GLY A 37 6.18 -4.76 2.97
N GLY A 38 5.35 -5.80 2.80
CA GLY A 38 4.00 -5.84 3.32
C GLY A 38 3.95 -5.79 4.85
N TRP A 39 4.79 -6.58 5.53
CA TRP A 39 4.87 -6.60 7.00
C TRP A 39 5.34 -5.27 7.58
N LEU A 40 6.36 -4.65 6.98
CA LEU A 40 6.84 -3.32 7.38
C LEU A 40 5.75 -2.26 7.23
N PHE A 41 4.99 -2.30 6.12
CA PHE A 41 3.86 -1.40 5.92
C PHE A 41 2.74 -1.62 6.95
N LEU A 42 2.39 -2.87 7.25
CA LEU A 42 1.37 -3.18 8.26
C LEU A 42 1.80 -2.76 9.66
N LEU A 43 3.06 -2.99 10.03
CA LEU A 43 3.62 -2.53 11.30
C LEU A 43 3.57 -1.01 11.39
N PHE A 44 3.97 -0.31 10.32
CA PHE A 44 3.85 1.15 10.22
C PHE A 44 2.40 1.61 10.41
N PHE A 45 1.44 0.97 9.74
CA PHE A 45 0.01 1.29 9.86
C PHE A 45 -0.51 1.10 11.28
N VAL A 46 -0.17 -0.02 11.93
CA VAL A 46 -0.60 -0.31 13.31
C VAL A 46 0.00 0.70 14.29
N VAL A 47 1.30 0.99 14.19
CA VAL A 47 1.97 1.98 15.06
C VAL A 47 1.39 3.37 14.84
N SER A 48 1.18 3.79 13.59
CA SER A 48 0.53 5.07 13.28
C SER A 48 -0.88 5.13 13.88
N SER A 49 -1.67 4.07 13.72
CA SER A 49 -3.03 4.00 14.26
C SER A 49 -3.07 4.06 15.80
N ILE A 50 -2.16 3.38 16.49
CA ILE A 50 -2.07 3.38 17.95
C ILE A 50 -1.64 4.75 18.47
N THR A 51 -0.61 5.36 17.87
CA THR A 51 -0.14 6.69 18.29
C THR A 51 -1.25 7.73 18.14
N MET A 52 -2.03 7.67 17.05
CA MET A 52 -3.18 8.54 16.84
C MET A 52 -4.30 8.32 17.87
N LYS A 53 -4.66 7.06 18.17
CA LYS A 53 -5.64 6.75 19.21
C LYS A 53 -5.23 7.31 20.57
N ARG A 54 -3.93 7.21 20.92
CA ARG A 54 -3.38 7.76 22.18
C ARG A 54 -3.44 9.29 22.21
N VAL A 55 -3.09 9.96 21.11
CA VAL A 55 -3.19 11.42 21.00
C VAL A 55 -4.64 11.88 21.15
N ARG A 56 -5.59 11.17 20.53
CA ARG A 56 -7.02 11.47 20.65
C ARG A 56 -7.52 11.32 22.08
N LYS A 57 -7.18 10.23 22.77
CA LYS A 57 -7.60 10.00 24.17
C LYS A 57 -7.14 11.16 25.07
N ARG A 58 -5.88 11.58 24.95
CA ARG A 58 -5.34 12.73 25.70
C ARG A 58 -6.05 14.04 25.39
N GLN A 59 -6.55 14.22 24.16
CA GLN A 59 -7.31 15.41 23.80
C GLN A 59 -8.72 15.39 24.41
N LEU A 60 -9.37 14.23 24.43
CA LEU A 60 -10.68 14.07 25.06
C LEU A 60 -10.59 14.29 26.58
N GLU A 61 -9.57 13.72 27.23
CA GLU A 61 -9.32 13.91 28.67
C GLU A 61 -9.03 15.38 29.03
N ARG A 62 -8.36 16.15 28.15
CA ARG A 62 -8.19 17.60 28.33
C ARG A 62 -9.48 18.39 28.18
N LEU A 63 -10.43 17.89 27.38
CA LEU A 63 -11.71 18.55 27.17
C LEU A 63 -12.64 18.34 28.37
N GLU A 64 -12.55 17.17 29.01
CA GLU A 64 -13.38 16.76 30.14
C GLU A 64 -12.90 17.36 31.47
N ASN A 65 -11.60 17.64 31.61
CA ASN A 65 -11.03 18.38 32.74
C ASN A 65 -10.51 19.75 32.29
N PRO A 66 -11.40 20.72 31.98
CA PRO A 66 -10.96 22.08 31.75
C PRO A 66 -10.29 22.57 33.05
N ILE A 67 -8.99 22.88 32.97
CA ILE A 67 -8.30 23.61 34.04
C ILE A 67 -9.17 24.84 34.33
N PRO A 68 -9.60 25.08 35.58
CA PRO A 68 -10.39 26.26 35.90
C PRO A 68 -9.56 27.49 35.55
N LEU A 69 -9.90 28.11 34.42
CA LEU A 69 -9.37 29.40 34.04
C LEU A 69 -9.88 30.39 35.09
N ILE A 70 -8.94 30.94 35.84
CA ILE A 70 -9.15 32.08 36.73
C ILE A 70 -9.94 33.14 35.95
N ASP A 71 -11.14 33.46 36.44
CA ASP A 71 -12.07 34.43 35.87
C ASP A 71 -11.40 35.81 35.73
N SER A 72 -10.85 36.08 34.56
CA SER A 72 -10.60 37.45 34.13
C SER A 72 -11.92 37.96 33.54
N HIS A 73 -12.72 38.60 34.39
CA HIS A 73 -13.88 39.39 34.01
C HIS A 73 -13.52 40.38 32.90
N HIS A 74 -13.79 40.02 31.66
CA HIS A 74 -13.80 40.98 30.56
C HIS A 74 -15.06 40.79 29.71
N ASN A 75 -15.90 41.82 29.77
CA ASN A 75 -17.12 42.03 29.01
C ASN A 75 -16.90 41.69 27.53
N GLN A 76 -17.48 40.59 27.05
CA GLN A 76 -17.68 40.38 25.61
C GLN A 76 -19.08 39.84 25.31
N SER A 77 -19.90 40.79 24.85
CA SER A 77 -20.86 40.69 23.75
C SER A 77 -21.29 39.30 23.26
N LYS A 78 -22.60 39.07 23.40
CA LYS A 78 -23.47 38.08 22.73
C LYS A 78 -22.87 37.49 21.43
N PRO A 79 -22.74 36.16 21.31
CA PRO A 79 -22.45 35.54 20.03
C PRO A 79 -23.68 35.67 19.12
N SER A 80 -23.55 36.48 18.08
CA SER A 80 -24.55 36.55 17.01
C SER A 80 -24.72 35.16 16.38
N LEU A 81 -25.98 34.78 16.20
CA LEU A 81 -26.47 33.55 15.61
C LEU A 81 -26.17 33.49 14.10
N THR A 82 -24.90 33.55 13.73
CA THR A 82 -24.45 33.66 12.32
C THR A 82 -23.41 32.59 12.01
N HIS A 83 -23.78 31.31 12.21
CA HIS A 83 -22.94 30.20 11.77
C HIS A 83 -23.74 29.11 11.04
N ARG A 84 -24.76 29.53 10.27
CA ARG A 84 -25.43 28.70 9.26
C ARG A 84 -24.92 28.98 7.83
N ILE A 85 -23.63 29.27 7.68
CA ILE A 85 -22.98 29.39 6.37
C ILE A 85 -21.76 28.47 6.36
N PHE A 86 -21.98 27.15 6.40
CA PHE A 86 -20.91 26.17 6.15
C PHE A 86 -21.35 25.02 5.22
N LEU A 87 -22.47 25.20 4.50
CA LEU A 87 -22.97 24.22 3.52
C LEU A 87 -22.88 24.71 2.06
N SER A 88 -22.26 25.86 1.80
CA SER A 88 -22.10 26.40 0.44
C SER A 88 -20.63 26.66 0.08
N HIS A 89 -19.78 25.66 0.29
CA HIS A 89 -18.53 25.55 -0.48
C HIS A 89 -18.70 24.44 -1.51
N GLY A 90 -19.62 24.69 -2.46
CA GLY A 90 -19.67 24.02 -3.75
C GLY A 90 -18.43 24.39 -4.56
N GLY A 91 -17.28 23.85 -4.16
CA GLY A 91 -16.00 24.07 -4.82
C GLY A 91 -15.97 23.37 -6.18
N THR A 92 -15.47 24.08 -7.18
CA THR A 92 -15.36 23.81 -8.62
C THR A 92 -14.60 22.53 -9.03
N TYR A 93 -14.37 21.58 -8.12
CA TYR A 93 -13.52 20.40 -8.34
C TYR A 93 -14.17 19.02 -8.08
N PRO A 94 -15.51 18.82 -8.16
CA PRO A 94 -16.07 17.48 -7.95
C PRO A 94 -15.58 16.52 -9.04
N ARG A 95 -15.48 16.98 -10.30
CA ARG A 95 -15.10 16.13 -11.44
C ARG A 95 -13.67 15.60 -11.32
N THR A 96 -12.69 16.47 -11.04
CA THR A 96 -11.28 16.04 -10.92
C THR A 96 -11.07 15.12 -9.72
N ARG A 97 -11.72 15.40 -8.59
CA ARG A 97 -11.67 14.56 -7.39
C ARG A 97 -12.24 13.17 -7.68
N ILE A 98 -13.46 13.12 -8.22
CA ILE A 98 -14.14 11.87 -8.58
C ILE A 98 -13.32 11.08 -9.59
N PHE A 99 -12.77 11.74 -10.61
CA PHE A 99 -11.89 11.12 -11.60
C PHE A 99 -10.63 10.51 -10.96
N LEU A 100 -9.92 11.25 -10.10
CA LEU A 100 -8.73 10.75 -9.42
C LEU A 100 -9.05 9.59 -8.47
N LEU A 101 -10.20 9.64 -7.79
CA LEU A 101 -10.66 8.55 -6.94
C LEU A 101 -10.92 7.29 -7.77
N TYR A 102 -11.71 7.38 -8.84
CA TYR A 102 -11.97 6.25 -9.73
C TYR A 102 -10.70 5.70 -10.36
N LEU A 103 -9.81 6.57 -10.83
CA LEU A 103 -8.53 6.17 -11.42
C LEU A 103 -7.65 5.43 -10.39
N THR A 104 -7.54 5.96 -9.18
CA THR A 104 -6.77 5.32 -8.10
C THR A 104 -7.36 3.97 -7.73
N THR A 105 -8.68 3.89 -7.59
CA THR A 105 -9.38 2.63 -7.29
C THR A 105 -9.20 1.61 -8.40
N PHE A 106 -9.33 2.02 -9.66
CA PHE A 106 -9.08 1.16 -10.81
C PHE A 106 -7.65 0.59 -10.78
N ILE A 107 -6.64 1.44 -10.53
CA ILE A 107 -5.24 0.99 -10.43
C ILE A 107 -5.06 0.00 -9.26
N LEU A 108 -5.67 0.25 -8.10
CA LEU A 108 -5.59 -0.66 -6.95
C LEU A 108 -6.26 -2.00 -7.21
N ILE A 109 -7.43 -2.01 -7.87
CA ILE A 109 -8.12 -3.24 -8.27
C ILE A 109 -7.29 -3.99 -9.33
N ALA A 110 -6.70 -3.29 -10.29
CA ALA A 110 -5.81 -3.89 -11.27
C ALA A 110 -4.56 -4.50 -10.61
N LEU A 111 -3.96 -3.85 -9.62
CA LEU A 111 -2.86 -4.41 -8.83
C LEU A 111 -3.30 -5.68 -8.10
N LEU A 112 -4.45 -5.66 -7.43
CA LEU A 112 -5.01 -6.84 -6.76
C LEU A 112 -5.23 -8.00 -7.75
N ALA A 113 -5.77 -7.71 -8.93
CA ALA A 113 -6.02 -8.69 -9.97
C ALA A 113 -4.72 -9.27 -10.54
N MET A 114 -3.71 -8.44 -10.81
CA MET A 114 -2.41 -8.88 -11.33
C MET A 114 -1.66 -9.75 -10.31
N HIS A 115 -1.65 -9.35 -9.03
CA HIS A 115 -1.08 -10.19 -7.97
C HIS A 115 -1.82 -11.52 -7.81
N ALA A 116 -3.16 -11.51 -7.89
CA ALA A 116 -3.95 -12.74 -7.85
C ALA A 116 -3.68 -13.65 -9.07
N LEU A 117 -3.51 -13.07 -10.25
CA LEU A 117 -3.19 -13.79 -11.47
C LEU A 117 -1.78 -14.38 -11.43
N GLU A 118 -0.79 -13.64 -10.94
CA GLU A 118 0.56 -14.16 -10.72
C GLU A 118 0.54 -15.34 -9.72
N ILE A 119 -0.16 -15.18 -8.60
CA ILE A 119 -0.36 -16.25 -7.60
C ILE A 119 -1.02 -17.48 -8.21
N ALA A 120 -2.07 -17.31 -9.01
CA ALA A 120 -2.76 -18.42 -9.65
C ALA A 120 -1.85 -19.14 -10.66
N ARG A 121 -1.06 -18.40 -11.44
CA ARG A 121 -0.09 -18.95 -12.41
C ARG A 121 1.09 -19.64 -11.73
N LEU A 122 1.53 -19.14 -10.57
CA LEU A 122 2.57 -19.80 -9.77
C LEU A 122 2.02 -21.07 -9.09
N SER A 123 0.80 -21.03 -8.59
CA SER A 123 0.11 -22.15 -7.93
C SER A 123 -0.10 -23.33 -8.88
N THR A 124 -0.55 -23.06 -10.10
CA THR A 124 -0.77 -24.09 -11.15
C THR A 124 0.53 -24.80 -11.54
N ASN A 125 1.67 -24.10 -11.50
CA ASN A 125 2.98 -24.70 -11.73
C ASN A 125 3.59 -25.35 -10.47
N HIS A 126 2.80 -25.53 -9.41
CA HIS A 126 3.24 -26.06 -8.13
C HIS A 126 4.40 -25.26 -7.48
N ASN A 127 4.69 -24.05 -7.95
CA ASN A 127 5.71 -23.20 -7.35
C ASN A 127 5.22 -22.67 -5.99
N GLY A 128 6.16 -22.32 -5.12
CA GLY A 128 5.88 -21.85 -3.77
C GLY A 128 4.90 -20.67 -3.72
N VAL A 129 3.68 -20.89 -3.20
CA VAL A 129 2.63 -19.85 -3.10
C VAL A 129 2.52 -19.27 -1.69
N GLY A 130 3.24 -19.83 -0.72
CA GLY A 130 2.88 -19.74 0.70
C GLY A 130 2.94 -18.34 1.32
N SER A 131 3.71 -17.41 0.75
CA SER A 131 3.97 -16.08 1.31
C SER A 131 3.28 -14.95 0.55
N LEU A 132 2.86 -15.18 -0.69
CA LEU A 132 2.27 -14.17 -1.58
C LEU A 132 0.95 -13.57 -1.07
N PRO A 133 0.09 -14.27 -0.30
CA PRO A 133 -1.14 -13.65 0.23
C PRO A 133 -0.88 -12.43 1.11
N SER A 134 0.32 -12.28 1.66
CA SER A 134 0.72 -11.11 2.45
C SER A 134 0.68 -9.79 1.65
N LEU A 135 0.81 -9.86 0.32
CA LEU A 135 0.77 -8.71 -0.60
C LEU A 135 -0.61 -8.05 -0.70
N PHE A 136 -1.67 -8.81 -0.44
CA PHE A 136 -3.03 -8.27 -0.50
C PHE A 136 -3.35 -7.31 0.65
N PHE A 137 -2.79 -7.54 1.84
CA PHE A 137 -3.16 -6.75 3.02
C PHE A 137 -2.84 -5.26 2.87
N PRO A 138 -1.62 -4.84 2.45
CA PRO A 138 -1.36 -3.42 2.18
C PRO A 138 -2.32 -2.81 1.16
N LEU A 139 -2.59 -3.50 0.05
CA LEU A 139 -3.51 -3.04 -0.99
C LEU A 139 -4.93 -2.85 -0.46
N LEU A 140 -5.43 -3.82 0.30
CA LEU A 140 -6.76 -3.76 0.93
C LEU A 140 -6.84 -2.66 2.00
N VAL A 141 -5.77 -2.44 2.76
CA VAL A 141 -5.71 -1.35 3.75
C VAL A 141 -5.73 0.00 3.05
N VAL A 142 -4.95 0.18 1.98
CA VAL A 142 -4.95 1.42 1.18
C VAL A 142 -6.32 1.64 0.53
N LEU A 143 -6.89 0.61 -0.09
CA LEU A 143 -8.22 0.67 -0.70
C LEU A 143 -9.29 1.00 0.34
N GLY A 144 -9.29 0.30 1.48
CA GLY A 144 -10.19 0.56 2.59
C GLY A 144 -10.04 1.98 3.13
N SER A 145 -8.82 2.52 3.19
CA SER A 145 -8.56 3.89 3.65
C SER A 145 -9.12 4.97 2.72
N LEU A 146 -9.39 4.67 1.45
CA LEU A 146 -9.99 5.60 0.50
C LEU A 146 -11.51 5.75 0.71
N TYR A 147 -12.17 4.69 1.17
CA TYR A 147 -13.64 4.62 1.25
C TYR A 147 -14.18 4.66 2.67
N LEU A 148 -13.44 4.12 3.63
CA LEU A 148 -13.82 4.15 5.02
C LEU A 148 -13.28 5.44 5.62
N PRO A 149 -14.13 6.31 6.20
CA PRO A 149 -13.66 7.37 7.06
C PRO A 149 -13.06 6.69 8.28
N PHE A 150 -11.76 6.40 8.24
CA PHE A 150 -11.07 5.89 9.41
C PHE A 150 -11.28 6.93 10.50
N HIS A 151 -11.96 6.57 11.59
CA HIS A 151 -12.28 7.49 12.69
C HIS A 151 -11.04 8.21 13.28
N ALA A 152 -9.83 7.76 12.97
CA ALA A 152 -8.58 8.46 13.26
C ALA A 152 -8.40 9.78 12.47
N TRP A 153 -9.12 9.98 11.37
CA TRP A 153 -8.96 11.11 10.44
C TRP A 153 -9.92 12.26 10.80
N GLY A 154 -11.06 11.97 11.43
CA GLY A 154 -12.18 12.92 11.61
C GLY A 154 -12.20 13.81 12.86
N MET A 155 -11.28 13.68 13.84
CA MET A 155 -11.41 14.41 15.12
C MET A 155 -10.13 15.08 15.63
N THR A 156 -9.12 15.25 14.78
CA THR A 156 -7.89 15.94 15.19
C THR A 156 -7.93 17.40 14.77
N THR A 157 -7.27 18.30 15.50
CA THR A 157 -7.16 19.72 15.11
C THR A 157 -6.57 19.84 13.69
N ARG A 158 -6.97 20.88 12.93
CA ARG A 158 -6.63 21.08 11.51
C ARG A 158 -5.16 20.81 11.15
N ASN A 159 -4.23 21.20 12.02
CA ASN A 159 -2.79 21.00 11.81
C ASN A 159 -2.34 19.54 11.99
N LYS A 160 -2.97 18.78 12.89
CA LYS A 160 -2.59 17.39 13.18
C LYS A 160 -3.17 16.40 12.15
N VAL A 161 -4.36 16.67 11.62
CA VAL A 161 -4.93 15.86 10.50
C VAL A 161 -4.03 15.96 9.28
N ARG A 162 -3.52 17.15 8.97
CA ARG A 162 -2.53 17.37 7.88
C ARG A 162 -1.27 16.54 8.06
N LEU A 163 -0.68 16.56 9.26
CA LEU A 163 0.55 15.79 9.53
C LEU A 163 0.32 14.28 9.36
N HIS A 164 -0.79 13.75 9.88
CA HIS A 164 -1.13 12.34 9.73
C HIS A 164 -1.31 11.94 8.27
N GLY A 165 -2.01 12.77 7.48
CA GLY A 165 -2.14 12.57 6.05
C GLY A 165 -0.83 12.50 5.30
N VAL A 166 0.08 13.43 5.60
CA VAL A 166 1.42 13.45 5.00
C VAL A 166 2.19 12.19 5.38
N ILE A 167 2.19 11.81 6.66
CA ILE A 167 2.84 10.58 7.15
C ILE A 167 2.25 9.34 6.46
N TRP A 168 0.92 9.25 6.37
CA TRP A 168 0.21 8.16 5.69
C TRP A 168 0.60 8.07 4.22
N THR A 169 0.51 9.20 3.50
CA THR A 169 0.87 9.28 2.08
C THR A 169 2.32 8.88 1.85
N LEU A 170 3.23 9.36 2.70
CA LEU A 170 4.65 9.02 2.63
C LEU A 170 4.87 7.52 2.84
N GLY A 171 4.23 6.93 3.85
CA GLY A 171 4.31 5.49 4.11
C GLY A 171 3.80 4.65 2.94
N THR A 172 2.65 5.03 2.37
CA THR A 172 2.07 4.36 1.19
C THR A 172 2.95 4.49 -0.05
N VAL A 173 3.56 5.67 -0.30
CA VAL A 173 4.48 5.87 -1.41
C VAL A 173 5.77 5.08 -1.24
N VAL A 174 6.37 5.09 -0.03
CA VAL A 174 7.57 4.32 0.27
C VAL A 174 7.32 2.82 0.09
N TRP A 175 6.17 2.31 0.55
CA TRP A 175 5.77 0.93 0.32
C TRP A 175 5.60 0.62 -1.18
N ALA A 176 4.94 1.48 -1.95
CA ALA A 176 4.79 1.27 -3.39
C ALA A 176 6.14 1.29 -4.13
N VAL A 177 7.06 2.17 -3.74
CA VAL A 177 8.44 2.20 -4.27
C VAL A 177 9.18 0.93 -3.92
N TRP A 178 9.05 0.44 -2.68
CA TRP A 178 9.60 -0.86 -2.27
C TRP A 178 9.10 -1.97 -3.19
N MET A 179 7.79 -2.05 -3.45
CA MET A 179 7.22 -3.05 -4.35
C MET A 179 7.75 -2.95 -5.78
N CYS A 180 7.95 -1.74 -6.32
CA CYS A 180 8.62 -1.57 -7.61
C CYS A 180 10.04 -2.15 -7.61
N ILE A 181 10.80 -1.90 -6.55
CA ILE A 181 12.18 -2.39 -6.41
C ILE A 181 12.20 -3.91 -6.33
N THR A 182 11.33 -4.53 -5.52
CA THR A 182 11.30 -5.99 -5.37
C THR A 182 10.93 -6.69 -6.68
N VAL A 183 9.91 -6.20 -7.38
CA VAL A 183 9.52 -6.74 -8.70
C VAL A 183 10.61 -6.46 -9.75
N GLY A 184 11.32 -5.34 -9.64
CA GLY A 184 12.48 -5.04 -10.49
C GLY A 184 13.65 -6.01 -10.26
N VAL A 185 13.96 -6.35 -9.01
CA VAL A 185 14.96 -7.37 -8.65
C VAL A 185 14.57 -8.74 -9.21
N LYS A 186 13.28 -9.10 -9.13
CA LYS A 186 12.73 -10.32 -9.70
C LYS A 186 12.91 -10.39 -11.22
N LEU A 187 12.57 -9.32 -11.95
CA LEU A 187 12.81 -9.20 -13.39
C LEU A 187 14.30 -9.29 -13.75
N TRP A 188 15.16 -8.64 -12.98
CA TRP A 188 16.60 -8.72 -13.17
C TRP A 188 17.10 -10.15 -12.99
N SER A 189 16.67 -10.82 -11.93
CA SER A 189 16.97 -12.23 -11.64
C SER A 189 16.57 -13.13 -12.82
N TYR A 190 15.38 -12.93 -13.40
CA TYR A 190 14.93 -13.67 -14.58
C TYR A 190 15.81 -13.45 -15.82
N SER A 191 16.27 -12.21 -16.04
CA SER A 191 17.17 -11.89 -17.15
C SER A 191 18.51 -12.60 -17.04
N VAL A 192 19.03 -12.73 -15.80
CA VAL A 192 20.28 -13.42 -15.51
C VAL A 192 20.12 -14.92 -15.74
N VAL A 193 19.08 -15.54 -15.19
CA VAL A 193 18.86 -16.98 -15.34
C VAL A 193 18.64 -17.36 -16.82
N LYS A 194 17.90 -16.55 -17.58
CA LYS A 194 17.71 -16.76 -19.02
C LYS A 194 19.03 -16.77 -19.79
N ARG A 195 19.99 -15.90 -19.43
CA ARG A 195 21.32 -15.87 -20.08
C ARG A 195 22.13 -17.13 -19.83
N PHE A 196 21.92 -17.82 -18.69
CA PHE A 196 22.68 -19.01 -18.33
C PHE A 196 22.05 -20.32 -18.78
N LEU A 197 20.73 -20.47 -18.68
CA LEU A 197 20.02 -21.72 -18.98
C LEU A 197 19.45 -21.80 -20.40
N GLY A 198 19.40 -20.67 -21.12
CA GLY A 198 18.65 -20.56 -22.37
C GLY A 198 17.13 -20.56 -22.12
N THR A 199 16.35 -20.31 -23.17
CA THR A 199 14.88 -20.24 -23.09
C THR A 199 14.25 -21.60 -22.82
N GLU A 200 14.75 -22.66 -23.44
CA GLU A 200 14.20 -24.02 -23.31
C GLU A 200 14.47 -24.62 -21.92
N GLY A 201 15.64 -24.33 -21.33
CA GLY A 201 15.98 -24.78 -19.98
C GLY A 201 15.21 -24.05 -18.88
N TYR A 202 14.74 -22.82 -19.14
CA TYR A 202 14.00 -22.02 -18.15
C TYR A 202 12.49 -22.27 -18.20
N ASP A 203 11.91 -22.38 -19.40
CA ASP A 203 10.48 -22.63 -19.55
C ASP A 203 10.10 -24.05 -19.13
N GLY A 204 11.07 -24.98 -19.10
CA GLY A 204 10.78 -26.41 -18.90
C GLY A 204 10.02 -26.98 -20.11
N ILE A 205 10.13 -28.28 -20.32
CA ILE A 205 9.51 -28.93 -21.49
C ILE A 205 7.97 -28.80 -21.46
N ASP A 206 7.36 -28.59 -20.28
CA ASP A 206 5.90 -28.55 -20.09
C ASP A 206 5.37 -27.43 -19.16
N SER A 207 6.11 -26.34 -18.86
CA SER A 207 5.52 -25.35 -17.93
C SER A 207 4.38 -24.55 -18.56
N GLN A 208 3.27 -24.45 -17.81
CA GLN A 208 2.08 -23.70 -18.23
C GLN A 208 2.24 -22.18 -18.05
N TYR A 209 3.40 -21.71 -17.58
CA TYR A 209 3.66 -20.29 -17.33
C TYR A 209 5.00 -19.91 -17.93
N LYS A 210 4.96 -19.60 -19.24
CA LYS A 210 6.12 -19.25 -20.06
C LYS A 210 6.80 -17.99 -19.54
N TYR A 211 8.10 -17.89 -19.80
CA TYR A 211 8.93 -16.74 -19.48
C TYR A 211 8.36 -15.42 -20.03
N SER A 212 7.83 -15.44 -21.26
CA SER A 212 7.20 -14.26 -21.87
C SER A 212 6.11 -13.69 -20.98
N ASP A 213 5.26 -14.57 -20.45
CA ASP A 213 4.08 -14.18 -19.68
C ASP A 213 4.50 -13.68 -18.30
N ARG A 214 5.49 -14.33 -17.68
CA ARG A 214 6.11 -13.85 -16.42
C ARG A 214 6.68 -12.45 -16.55
N LEU A 215 7.40 -12.19 -17.64
CA LEU A 215 8.02 -10.91 -17.89
C LEU A 215 6.96 -9.83 -18.12
N ILE A 216 5.93 -10.13 -18.92
CA ILE A 216 4.83 -9.19 -19.17
C ILE A 216 4.06 -8.88 -17.88
N ASP A 217 3.69 -9.90 -17.10
CA ASP A 217 2.92 -9.71 -15.87
C ASP A 217 3.67 -8.81 -14.87
N ASN A 218 4.97 -9.09 -14.65
CA ASN A 218 5.80 -8.31 -13.74
C ASN A 218 6.03 -6.86 -14.23
N ILE A 219 6.19 -6.65 -15.54
CA ILE A 219 6.27 -5.30 -16.12
C ILE A 219 4.96 -4.54 -15.89
N VAL A 220 3.81 -5.19 -16.12
CA VAL A 220 2.49 -4.58 -15.89
C VAL A 220 2.33 -4.20 -14.41
N ILE A 221 2.74 -5.07 -13.48
CA ILE A 221 2.72 -4.78 -12.04
C ILE A 221 3.56 -3.53 -11.72
N ILE A 222 4.78 -3.41 -12.24
CA ILE A 222 5.63 -2.22 -12.05
C ILE A 222 4.94 -0.97 -12.62
N CYS A 223 4.40 -1.04 -13.84
CA CYS A 223 3.72 0.10 -14.47
C CYS A 223 2.49 0.55 -13.65
N LEU A 224 1.75 -0.39 -13.06
CA LEU A 224 0.61 -0.08 -12.19
C LEU A 224 1.07 0.57 -10.88
N TYR A 225 2.11 0.07 -10.22
CA TYR A 225 2.67 0.71 -9.02
C TYR A 225 3.22 2.11 -9.33
N TRP A 226 3.91 2.28 -10.46
CA TRP A 226 4.40 3.59 -10.89
C TRP A 226 3.26 4.58 -11.12
N SER A 227 2.21 4.14 -11.83
CA SER A 227 1.00 4.93 -12.04
C SER A 227 0.32 5.30 -10.71
N PHE A 228 0.25 4.36 -9.77
CA PHE A 228 -0.27 4.59 -8.43
C PHE A 228 0.55 5.66 -7.68
N ILE A 229 1.89 5.59 -7.70
CA ILE A 229 2.79 6.58 -7.09
C ILE A 229 2.57 7.98 -7.66
N LEU A 230 2.23 8.11 -8.95
CA LEU A 230 1.97 9.41 -9.58
C LEU A 230 0.58 9.98 -9.24
N VAL A 231 -0.44 9.11 -9.14
CA VAL A 231 -1.85 9.52 -8.97
C VAL A 231 -2.22 9.69 -7.50
N TYR A 232 -1.81 8.77 -6.63
CA TYR A 232 -2.24 8.71 -5.23
C TYR A 232 -1.85 9.97 -4.43
N PRO A 233 -0.60 10.47 -4.46
CA PRO A 233 -0.23 11.68 -3.73
C PRO A 233 -1.00 12.91 -4.23
N ARG A 234 -1.37 12.96 -5.51
CA ARG A 234 -2.17 14.06 -6.08
C ARG A 234 -3.60 14.03 -5.56
N LEU A 235 -4.21 12.85 -5.46
CA LEU A 235 -5.51 12.67 -4.83
C LEU A 235 -5.47 13.16 -3.38
N ILE A 236 -4.49 12.70 -2.60
CA ILE A 236 -4.38 13.09 -1.20
C ILE A 236 -4.07 14.58 -1.04
N TYR A 237 -3.18 15.15 -1.85
CA TYR A 237 -2.90 16.59 -1.88
C TYR A 237 -4.16 17.41 -2.14
N LEU A 238 -5.00 16.99 -3.11
CA LEU A 238 -6.25 17.66 -3.44
C LEU A 238 -7.23 17.61 -2.25
N GLU A 239 -7.34 16.46 -1.59
CA GLU A 239 -8.17 16.30 -0.39
C GLU A 239 -7.70 17.20 0.77
N TYR A 240 -6.39 17.30 1.01
CA TYR A 240 -5.82 18.09 2.11
C TYR A 240 -5.84 19.60 1.88
N ASN A 241 -5.50 20.06 0.68
CA ASN A 241 -5.30 21.48 0.44
C ASN A 241 -6.58 22.18 -0.03
N LYS A 242 -7.44 21.50 -0.79
CA LYS A 242 -8.64 22.12 -1.34
C LYS A 242 -9.92 21.78 -0.59
N LEU A 243 -10.03 20.57 -0.03
CA LEU A 243 -11.29 20.08 0.56
C LEU A 243 -11.29 20.06 2.09
N ASN A 244 -10.16 20.41 2.74
CA ASN A 244 -9.98 20.40 4.19
C ASN A 244 -10.43 19.10 4.88
N TRP A 245 -10.52 17.98 4.16
CA TRP A 245 -11.04 16.71 4.67
C TRP A 245 -12.45 16.77 5.30
N LEU A 246 -13.20 17.86 5.12
CA LEU A 246 -14.52 18.07 5.76
C LEU A 246 -15.64 17.25 5.12
N ALA A 247 -15.45 16.74 3.90
CA ALA A 247 -16.49 16.04 3.13
C ALA A 247 -16.55 14.52 3.36
N PHE A 248 -15.75 13.98 4.28
CA PHE A 248 -15.80 12.58 4.70
C PHE A 248 -16.47 12.38 6.08
N ALA A 249 -16.90 13.47 6.72
CA ALA A 249 -17.65 13.46 7.98
C ALA A 249 -19.16 13.59 7.73
#